data_AF-A0A959BXU3-F1
#
_entry.id   AF-A0A959BXU3-F1
#
_cell.length_a   1.000
_cell.length_b   1.000
_cell.length_c   1.000
_cell.angle_alpha   90.00
_cell.angle_beta   90.00
_cell.angle_gamma   90.00
#
_symmetry.space_group_name_H-M   'P 1'
#
loop_
_entity.id
_entity.type
_entity.pdbx_description
1 polymer ?
#
loop_
_entity_poly.entity_id
_entity_poly.type
_entity_poly.pdbx_seq_one_letter_code
_entity_poly.pdbx_strand_id
1 'polypeptide(L)'
;MGLLKYKGGGDWYANPTSLANLARFCNQQLGTNFDTDYGEVEVGSAELFNYAFVHMTGHGNVVFSDAEAENLRNYLIGGGFLHIDDNYGMDQYVRLAMKKAFPEQDFIELPYEHEVYHQKFDFKNGLPKIHKHDGKPPQGFGLFWEGRLICFYTYECDLGDGWEDQDVHNDPEEARLQALRMGANIVQYVFEQ
;
A
#
# COMPACT_ATOMS: atom_id res chain seq x y z
N MET A 1 11.33 1.72 -4.17
CA MET A 1 10.01 1.14 -3.89
C MET A 1 10.04 -0.30 -4.35
N GLY A 2 9.33 -1.23 -3.69
CA GLY A 2 9.26 -2.62 -4.13
C GLY A 2 7.81 -3.12 -4.23
N LEU A 3 7.55 -4.07 -5.13
CA LEU A 3 6.28 -4.79 -5.26
C LEU A 3 6.38 -6.13 -4.51
N LEU A 4 5.47 -6.37 -3.57
CA LEU A 4 5.47 -7.59 -2.76
C LEU A 4 4.85 -8.76 -3.51
N LYS A 5 5.66 -9.78 -3.78
CA LYS A 5 5.22 -11.05 -4.33
C LYS A 5 4.87 -12.02 -3.21
N TYR A 6 3.59 -12.40 -3.13
CA TYR A 6 3.06 -13.31 -2.12
C TYR A 6 2.42 -14.57 -2.72
N LYS A 7 2.21 -15.59 -1.88
CA LYS A 7 1.57 -16.87 -2.27
C LYS A 7 0.07 -16.83 -2.02
N GLY A 8 -0.67 -17.76 -2.63
CA GLY A 8 -2.13 -17.89 -2.45
C GLY A 8 -2.91 -17.97 -3.76
N GLY A 9 -2.24 -17.74 -4.89
CA GLY A 9 -2.87 -17.73 -6.21
C GLY A 9 -3.50 -16.38 -6.58
N GLY A 10 -3.27 -15.34 -5.78
CA GLY A 10 -3.59 -13.97 -6.13
C GLY A 10 -2.67 -13.41 -7.23
N ASP A 11 -3.20 -12.44 -7.95
CA ASP A 11 -2.53 -11.61 -8.96
C ASP A 11 -1.84 -10.42 -8.29
N TRP A 12 -0.78 -10.71 -7.52
CA TRP A 12 0.08 -9.69 -6.90
C TRP A 12 0.70 -8.68 -7.90
N TYR A 13 0.53 -8.93 -9.20
CA TYR A 13 0.98 -8.13 -10.35
C TYR A 13 -0.19 -7.45 -11.11
N ALA A 14 -1.38 -7.31 -10.49
CA ALA A 14 -2.60 -6.80 -11.14
C ALA A 14 -2.45 -5.41 -11.79
N ASN A 15 -1.65 -4.53 -11.19
CA ASN A 15 -1.43 -3.16 -11.62
C ASN A 15 0.05 -2.93 -12.03
N PRO A 16 0.46 -3.30 -13.26
CA PRO A 16 1.86 -3.29 -13.69
C PRO A 16 2.46 -1.90 -13.97
N THR A 17 1.67 -0.85 -14.20
CA THR A 17 2.21 0.52 -14.43
C THR A 17 2.13 1.40 -13.17
N SER A 18 1.32 1.01 -12.20
CA SER A 18 1.02 1.82 -11.01
C SER A 18 2.24 2.27 -10.21
N LEU A 19 3.17 1.37 -9.87
CA LEU A 19 4.34 1.76 -9.08
C LEU A 19 5.31 2.65 -9.85
N ALA A 20 5.50 2.41 -11.15
CA ALA A 20 6.32 3.28 -11.99
C ALA A 20 5.70 4.69 -12.07
N ASN A 21 4.37 4.78 -12.17
CA ASN A 21 3.64 6.04 -12.22
C ASN A 21 3.71 6.80 -10.90
N LEU A 22 3.55 6.10 -9.78
CA LEU A 22 3.72 6.67 -8.45
C LEU A 22 5.15 7.19 -8.25
N ALA A 23 6.18 6.41 -8.63
CA ALA A 23 7.58 6.83 -8.55
C ALA A 23 7.83 8.11 -9.35
N ARG A 24 7.36 8.16 -10.61
CA ARG A 24 7.44 9.37 -11.46
C ARG A 24 6.77 10.57 -10.81
N PHE A 25 5.56 10.37 -10.28
CA PHE A 25 4.80 11.44 -9.63
C PHE A 25 5.50 11.95 -8.37
N CYS A 26 6.04 11.05 -7.54
CA CYS A 26 6.85 11.42 -6.37
C CYS A 26 8.09 12.22 -6.77
N ASN A 27 8.82 11.79 -7.82
CA ASN A 27 10.01 12.52 -8.27
C ASN A 27 9.67 13.94 -8.74
N GLN A 28 8.54 14.11 -9.43
CA GLN A 28 8.07 15.41 -9.90
C GLN A 28 7.52 16.30 -8.78
N GLN A 29 6.80 15.74 -7.82
CA GLN A 29 6.08 16.50 -6.81
C GLN A 29 6.87 16.65 -5.52
N LEU A 30 7.53 15.60 -5.06
CA LEU A 30 8.25 15.59 -3.79
C LEU A 30 9.75 15.85 -3.97
N GLY A 31 10.25 15.90 -5.22
CA GLY A 31 11.68 16.08 -5.49
C GLY A 31 12.51 14.84 -5.10
N THR A 32 11.88 13.67 -5.03
CA THR A 32 12.55 12.39 -4.79
C THR A 32 13.34 11.93 -6.02
N ASN A 33 14.10 10.85 -5.87
CA ASN A 33 14.87 10.22 -6.96
C ASN A 33 14.65 8.70 -6.99
N PHE A 34 13.39 8.27 -6.95
CA PHE A 34 13.03 6.86 -7.09
C PHE A 34 13.30 6.35 -8.51
N ASP A 35 13.81 5.12 -8.59
CA ASP A 35 13.79 4.39 -9.86
C ASP A 35 12.34 4.09 -10.26
N THR A 36 12.06 4.25 -11.55
CA THR A 36 10.77 3.90 -12.14
C THR A 36 10.71 2.42 -12.53
N ASP A 37 11.86 1.77 -12.64
CA ASP A 37 12.00 0.32 -12.68
C ASP A 37 11.97 -0.21 -11.24
N TYR A 38 10.78 -0.52 -10.74
CA TYR A 38 10.61 -1.02 -9.39
C TYR A 38 11.00 -2.50 -9.30
N GLY A 39 11.55 -2.91 -8.16
CA GLY A 39 11.87 -4.31 -7.94
C GLY A 39 10.67 -5.11 -7.44
N GLU A 40 10.57 -6.37 -7.86
CA GLU A 40 9.68 -7.36 -7.26
C GLU A 40 10.42 -8.08 -6.13
N VAL A 41 9.74 -8.34 -5.02
CA VAL A 41 10.39 -8.97 -3.86
C VAL A 41 9.46 -9.96 -3.16
N GLU A 42 9.98 -11.16 -2.92
CA GLU A 42 9.24 -12.19 -2.18
C GLU A 42 9.23 -11.90 -0.68
N VAL A 43 8.12 -12.22 -0.01
CA VAL A 43 7.92 -11.97 1.43
C VAL A 43 9.04 -12.56 2.29
N GLY A 44 9.57 -13.72 1.91
CA GLY A 44 10.66 -14.42 2.63
C GLY A 44 12.07 -14.05 2.18
N SER A 45 12.23 -13.15 1.20
CA SER A 45 13.55 -12.76 0.69
C SER A 45 14.25 -11.79 1.65
N ALA A 46 15.57 -11.94 1.77
CA ALA A 46 16.42 -10.97 2.47
C ALA A 46 16.49 -9.63 1.71
N GLU A 47 16.18 -9.63 0.41
CA GLU A 47 16.14 -8.41 -0.40
C GLU A 47 14.98 -7.48 -0.01
N LEU A 48 13.99 -7.98 0.75
CA LEU A 48 12.89 -7.17 1.27
C LEU A 48 13.41 -5.95 2.06
N PHE A 49 14.53 -6.12 2.77
CA PHE A 49 15.18 -5.09 3.57
C PHE A 49 15.88 -4.00 2.73
N ASN A 50 16.00 -4.17 1.41
CA ASN A 50 16.54 -3.14 0.51
C ASN A 50 15.50 -2.06 0.16
N TYR A 51 14.23 -2.26 0.54
CA TYR A 51 13.13 -1.35 0.22
C TYR A 51 12.59 -0.71 1.49
N ALA A 52 12.60 0.62 1.60
CA ALA A 52 11.94 1.30 2.74
C ALA A 52 10.40 1.26 2.62
N PHE A 53 9.90 1.24 1.38
CA PHE A 53 8.48 1.19 1.05
C PHE A 53 8.21 0.01 0.12
N VAL A 54 7.31 -0.87 0.55
CA VAL A 54 6.84 -2.03 -0.20
C VAL A 54 5.34 -1.92 -0.39
N HIS A 55 4.89 -2.12 -1.63
CA HIS A 55 3.49 -2.10 -2.01
C HIS A 55 3.00 -3.52 -2.30
N MET A 56 1.78 -3.82 -1.86
CA MET A 56 1.10 -5.08 -2.06
C MET A 56 -0.30 -4.78 -2.59
N THR A 57 -0.70 -5.45 -3.66
CA THR A 57 -2.03 -5.34 -4.28
C THR A 57 -2.47 -6.72 -4.80
N GLY A 58 -3.72 -6.85 -5.24
CA GLY A 58 -4.24 -7.99 -5.97
C GLY A 58 -5.66 -8.39 -5.57
N HIS A 59 -6.02 -9.62 -5.88
CA HIS A 59 -7.34 -10.19 -5.66
C HIS A 59 -7.28 -11.45 -4.81
N GLY A 60 -8.19 -11.53 -3.83
CA GLY A 60 -8.41 -12.74 -3.05
C GLY A 60 -7.22 -13.17 -2.19
N ASN A 61 -6.78 -14.41 -2.38
CA ASN A 61 -5.96 -15.14 -1.41
C ASN A 61 -4.56 -14.55 -1.22
N VAL A 62 -4.27 -14.18 0.03
CA VAL A 62 -2.94 -13.87 0.56
C VAL A 62 -2.54 -14.93 1.57
N VAL A 63 -1.40 -15.58 1.35
CA VAL A 63 -0.90 -16.64 2.23
C VAL A 63 0.59 -16.43 2.50
N PHE A 64 0.94 -16.39 3.79
CA PHE A 64 2.31 -16.42 4.27
C PHE A 64 2.59 -17.75 4.99
N SER A 65 3.70 -18.39 4.67
CA SER A 65 4.31 -19.41 5.53
C SER A 65 4.78 -18.79 6.86
N ASP A 66 5.15 -19.63 7.83
CA ASP A 66 5.63 -19.14 9.13
C ASP A 66 6.91 -18.31 8.96
N ALA A 67 7.84 -18.77 8.12
CA ALA A 67 9.08 -18.05 7.82
C ALA A 67 8.83 -16.72 7.08
N GLU A 68 7.87 -16.67 6.15
CA GLU A 68 7.50 -15.42 5.46
C GLU A 68 6.85 -14.44 6.43
N ALA A 69 5.95 -14.90 7.31
CA ALA A 69 5.32 -14.05 8.32
C ALA A 69 6.35 -13.48 9.31
N GLU A 70 7.30 -14.30 9.76
CA GLU A 70 8.41 -13.86 10.62
C GLU A 70 9.34 -12.86 9.90
N ASN A 71 9.68 -13.11 8.63
CA ASN A 71 10.52 -12.20 7.85
C ASN A 71 9.84 -10.84 7.63
N LEU A 72 8.55 -10.85 7.28
CA LEU A 72 7.75 -9.62 7.13
C LEU A 72 7.68 -8.85 8.46
N ARG A 73 7.48 -9.56 9.58
CA ARG A 73 7.50 -8.95 10.91
C ARG A 73 8.84 -8.26 11.17
N ASN A 74 9.96 -8.95 10.93
CA ASN A 74 11.29 -8.40 11.15
C ASN A 74 11.58 -7.18 10.25
N TYR A 75 11.14 -7.23 8.98
CA TYR A 75 11.21 -6.10 8.06
C TYR A 75 10.44 -4.87 8.59
N LEU A 76 9.19 -5.06 9.00
CA LEU A 76 8.33 -3.97 9.48
C LEU A 76 8.81 -3.39 10.82
N ILE A 77 9.26 -4.23 11.75
CA ILE A 77 9.88 -3.77 13.00
C ILE A 77 11.19 -3.03 12.73
N GLY A 78 11.98 -3.51 11.76
CA GLY A 78 13.27 -2.93 11.37
C GLY A 78 13.22 -1.58 10.66
N GLY A 79 12.04 -1.00 10.47
CA GLY A 79 11.85 0.31 9.85
C GLY A 79 11.27 0.26 8.44
N GLY A 80 11.04 -0.94 7.90
CA GLY A 80 10.27 -1.11 6.67
C GLY A 80 8.81 -0.66 6.83
N PHE A 81 8.20 -0.33 5.71
CA PHE A 81 6.78 0.00 5.62
C PHE A 81 6.08 -0.84 4.55
N LEU A 82 4.86 -1.28 4.85
CA LEU A 82 3.99 -2.00 3.92
C LEU A 82 2.74 -1.17 3.61
N HIS A 83 2.53 -0.87 2.34
CA HIS A 83 1.23 -0.44 1.84
C HIS A 83 0.50 -1.64 1.26
N ILE A 84 -0.71 -1.91 1.73
CA ILE A 84 -1.60 -2.92 1.14
C ILE A 84 -2.75 -2.18 0.49
N ASP A 85 -3.01 -2.47 -0.78
CA ASP A 85 -4.13 -1.93 -1.53
C ASP A 85 -5.06 -3.08 -1.92
N ASP A 86 -6.30 -3.05 -1.43
CA ASP A 86 -7.31 -4.03 -1.83
C ASP A 86 -7.81 -3.68 -3.22
N ASN A 87 -7.33 -4.36 -4.27
CA ASN A 87 -7.87 -4.19 -5.63
C ASN A 87 -9.31 -4.76 -5.67
N TYR A 88 -9.54 -5.98 -5.18
CA TYR A 88 -10.86 -6.40 -4.68
C TYR A 88 -10.82 -7.76 -3.96
N GLY A 89 -11.45 -7.85 -2.78
CA GLY A 89 -11.73 -9.12 -2.12
C GLY A 89 -10.56 -9.73 -1.33
N MET A 90 -9.55 -8.93 -1.01
CA MET A 90 -8.38 -9.38 -0.22
C MET A 90 -8.63 -9.37 1.30
N ASP A 91 -9.61 -8.60 1.79
CA ASP A 91 -9.74 -8.23 3.21
C ASP A 91 -9.62 -9.40 4.21
N GLN A 92 -10.40 -10.47 4.01
CA GLN A 92 -10.36 -11.63 4.92
C GLN A 92 -8.99 -12.32 4.95
N TYR A 93 -8.26 -12.30 3.84
CA TYR A 93 -6.96 -12.95 3.69
C TYR A 93 -5.83 -12.07 4.20
N VAL A 94 -5.87 -10.77 3.91
CA VAL A 94 -4.94 -9.77 4.45
C VAL A 94 -5.01 -9.76 5.97
N ARG A 95 -6.21 -9.71 6.56
CA ARG A 95 -6.37 -9.75 8.02
C ARG A 95 -5.78 -11.01 8.62
N LEU A 96 -6.03 -12.17 8.02
CA LEU A 96 -5.47 -13.44 8.51
C LEU A 96 -3.93 -13.49 8.39
N ALA A 97 -3.39 -13.06 7.24
CA ALA A 97 -1.97 -13.06 6.96
C ALA A 97 -1.21 -12.08 7.88
N MET A 98 -1.76 -10.88 8.10
CA MET A 98 -1.17 -9.90 9.00
C MET A 98 -1.32 -10.29 10.48
N LYS A 99 -2.41 -10.95 10.87
CA LYS A 99 -2.55 -11.51 12.23
C LYS A 99 -1.53 -12.62 12.50
N LYS A 100 -1.10 -13.35 11.46
CA LYS A 100 -0.01 -14.32 11.58
C LYS A 100 1.35 -13.65 11.84
N ALA A 101 1.65 -12.53 11.16
CA ALA A 101 2.89 -11.77 11.37
C ALA A 101 2.89 -10.95 12.68
N PHE A 102 1.73 -10.43 13.08
CA PHE A 102 1.52 -9.65 14.31
C PHE A 102 0.30 -10.15 15.11
N PRO A 103 0.42 -11.28 15.83
CA PRO A 103 -0.69 -11.87 16.60
C PRO A 103 -1.28 -10.93 17.66
N GLU A 104 -0.48 -10.02 18.17
CA GLU A 104 -0.82 -9.05 19.22
C GLU A 104 -1.41 -7.73 18.70
N GLN A 105 -1.39 -7.50 17.38
CA GLN A 105 -1.92 -6.27 16.78
C GLN A 105 -3.21 -6.56 16.01
N ASP A 106 -4.04 -5.53 15.89
CA ASP A 106 -5.23 -5.52 15.06
C ASP A 106 -5.21 -4.25 14.20
N PHE A 107 -5.74 -4.34 12.98
CA PHE A 107 -5.94 -3.18 12.14
C PHE A 107 -6.96 -2.24 12.78
N ILE A 108 -6.59 -0.96 12.92
CA ILE A 108 -7.48 0.10 13.38
C ILE A 108 -7.78 1.05 12.23
N GLU A 109 -9.02 1.51 12.12
CA GLU A 109 -9.34 2.55 11.14
C GLU A 109 -8.68 3.86 11.58
N LEU A 110 -7.95 4.50 10.66
CA LEU A 110 -7.28 5.75 10.94
C LEU A 110 -8.28 6.90 10.88
N PRO A 111 -8.31 7.78 11.89
CA PRO A 111 -9.10 9.01 11.81
C PRO A 111 -8.55 9.90 10.70
N TYR A 112 -9.40 10.75 10.10
CA TYR A 112 -8.99 11.59 8.98
C TYR A 112 -7.92 12.62 9.37
N GLU A 113 -7.78 12.94 10.65
CA GLU A 113 -6.74 13.81 11.20
C GLU A 113 -5.35 13.14 11.25
N HIS A 114 -5.25 11.84 10.96
CA HIS A 114 -3.96 11.15 10.96
C HIS A 114 -3.00 11.75 9.92
N GLU A 115 -1.74 11.92 10.30
CA GLU A 115 -0.73 12.65 9.51
C GLU A 115 -0.53 12.09 8.10
N VAL A 116 -0.75 10.80 7.88
CA VAL A 116 -0.69 10.17 6.54
C VAL A 116 -1.60 10.87 5.51
N TYR A 117 -2.71 11.48 5.94
CA TYR A 117 -3.63 12.22 5.08
C TYR A 117 -3.23 13.68 4.87
N HIS A 118 -2.25 14.18 5.61
CA HIS A 118 -1.89 15.60 5.72
C HIS A 118 -0.40 15.85 5.49
N GLN A 119 0.12 15.34 4.37
CA GLN A 119 1.51 15.55 3.94
C GLN A 119 1.56 16.73 2.95
N LYS A 120 2.27 16.60 1.81
CA LYS A 120 2.25 17.63 0.75
C LYS A 120 0.82 17.95 0.26
N PHE A 121 -0.04 16.94 0.19
CA PHE A 121 -1.43 17.08 -0.23
C PHE A 121 -2.36 16.89 0.97
N ASP A 122 -3.46 17.65 1.04
CA ASP A 122 -4.35 17.65 2.21
C ASP A 122 -5.66 16.89 1.92
N PHE A 123 -5.86 15.76 2.58
CA PHE A 123 -7.03 14.86 2.44
C PHE A 123 -7.92 14.88 3.69
N LYS A 124 -8.69 15.96 3.86
CA LYS A 124 -9.58 16.18 5.02
C LYS A 124 -10.67 15.12 5.23
N ASN A 125 -10.96 14.33 4.20
CA ASN A 125 -12.00 13.31 4.22
C ASN A 125 -11.43 11.89 4.08
N GLY A 126 -10.14 11.69 4.36
CA GLY A 126 -9.46 10.42 4.20
C GLY A 126 -9.20 10.03 2.74
N LEU A 127 -9.23 8.73 2.46
CA LEU A 127 -8.90 8.18 1.14
C LEU A 127 -9.87 8.66 0.04
N PRO A 128 -9.37 8.93 -1.19
CA PRO A 128 -10.24 9.12 -2.35
C PRO A 128 -10.93 7.79 -2.72
N LYS A 129 -12.10 7.84 -3.36
CA LYS A 129 -12.73 6.64 -3.96
C LYS A 129 -12.36 6.60 -5.44
N ILE A 130 -11.61 5.58 -5.86
CA ILE A 130 -11.18 5.45 -7.25
C ILE A 130 -12.08 4.47 -7.98
N HIS A 131 -12.08 3.21 -7.56
CA HIS A 131 -12.92 2.18 -8.17
C HIS A 131 -14.15 1.85 -7.31
N LYS A 132 -15.17 1.27 -7.95
CA LYS A 132 -16.40 0.84 -7.26
C LYS A 132 -16.33 -0.66 -6.93
N HIS A 133 -16.08 -0.96 -5.66
CA HIS A 133 -16.26 -2.31 -5.10
C HIS A 133 -17.72 -2.52 -4.65
N ASP A 134 -17.98 -2.77 -3.36
CA ASP A 134 -19.32 -3.01 -2.84
C ASP A 134 -20.18 -1.73 -2.73
N GLY A 135 -19.64 -0.58 -3.13
CA GLY A 135 -20.27 0.73 -2.98
C GLY A 135 -20.20 1.28 -1.56
N LYS A 136 -19.30 0.74 -0.73
CA LYS A 136 -19.00 1.25 0.62
C LYS A 136 -18.02 2.44 0.54
N PRO A 137 -17.96 3.30 1.56
CA PRO A 137 -16.94 4.33 1.64
C PRO A 137 -15.53 3.73 1.68
N PRO A 138 -14.51 4.42 1.13
CA PRO A 138 -13.12 4.00 1.26
C PRO A 138 -12.67 4.14 2.72
N GLN A 139 -11.84 3.21 3.20
CA GLN A 139 -11.35 3.18 4.58
C GLN A 139 -9.85 2.91 4.60
N GLY A 140 -9.11 3.69 5.41
CA GLY A 140 -7.69 3.49 5.63
C GLY A 140 -7.46 2.84 7.00
N PHE A 141 -6.91 1.65 7.02
CA PHE A 141 -6.57 0.93 8.24
C PHE A 141 -5.07 0.97 8.52
N GLY A 142 -4.69 1.21 9.77
CA GLY A 142 -3.32 1.17 10.23
C GLY A 142 -3.03 -0.03 11.11
N LEU A 143 -1.84 -0.61 10.94
CA LEU A 143 -1.24 -1.53 11.92
C LEU A 143 -0.07 -0.80 12.59
N PHE A 144 -0.01 -0.83 13.92
CA PHE A 144 0.97 -0.09 14.69
C PHE A 144 1.93 -1.01 15.44
N TRP A 145 3.19 -0.58 15.55
CA TRP A 145 4.19 -1.21 16.41
C TRP A 145 4.91 -0.12 17.20
N GLU A 146 4.84 -0.20 18.53
CA GLU A 146 5.45 0.78 19.45
C GLU A 146 5.10 2.24 19.13
N GLY A 147 3.86 2.48 18.67
CA GLY A 147 3.36 3.81 18.32
C GLY A 147 3.65 4.26 16.88
N ARG A 148 4.47 3.52 16.13
CA ARG A 148 4.75 3.79 14.70
C ARG A 148 3.77 3.06 13.80
N LEU A 149 3.26 3.73 12.77
CA LEU A 149 2.47 3.09 11.72
C LEU A 149 3.39 2.25 10.83
N ILE A 150 3.22 0.93 10.85
CA ILE A 150 4.08 0.00 10.08
C ILE A 150 3.42 -0.53 8.81
N CYS A 151 2.08 -0.53 8.78
CA CYS A 151 1.32 -0.93 7.61
C CYS A 151 0.13 -0.01 7.43
N PHE A 152 -0.08 0.48 6.22
CA PHE A 152 -1.30 1.19 5.84
C PHE A 152 -2.05 0.39 4.79
N TYR A 153 -3.29 0.03 5.12
CA TYR A 153 -4.15 -0.82 4.31
C TYR A 153 -5.34 0.00 3.78
N THR A 154 -5.38 0.18 2.46
CA THR A 154 -6.43 0.92 1.75
C THR A 154 -7.50 -0.04 1.28
N TYR A 155 -8.67 0.03 1.91
CA TYR A 155 -9.82 -0.83 1.66
C TYR A 155 -10.95 -0.04 1.00
N GLU A 156 -11.68 -0.67 0.07
CA GLU A 156 -12.78 -0.02 -0.67
C GLU A 156 -12.34 1.28 -1.39
N CYS A 157 -11.08 1.36 -1.83
CA CYS A 157 -10.47 2.56 -2.37
C CYS A 157 -9.89 2.32 -3.78
N ASP A 158 -8.99 1.33 -3.87
CA ASP A 158 -8.20 0.94 -5.04
C ASP A 158 -7.31 2.08 -5.57
N LEU A 159 -6.30 2.44 -4.76
CA LEU A 159 -5.36 3.48 -5.20
C LEU A 159 -4.55 3.02 -6.42
N GLY A 160 -4.30 1.71 -6.53
CA GLY A 160 -3.57 1.03 -7.58
C GLY A 160 -4.19 1.29 -8.95
N ASP A 161 -5.51 1.14 -9.11
CA ASP A 161 -6.22 1.49 -10.34
C ASP A 161 -6.01 2.96 -10.72
N GLY A 162 -6.00 3.86 -9.74
CA GLY A 162 -5.80 5.29 -9.97
C GLY A 162 -4.35 5.66 -10.30
N TRP A 163 -3.39 4.80 -9.97
CA TRP A 163 -1.98 4.94 -10.31
C TRP A 163 -1.67 4.38 -11.70
N GLU A 164 -2.49 3.48 -12.26
CA GLU A 164 -2.30 2.91 -13.59
C GLU A 164 -2.31 3.98 -14.70
N ASP A 165 -1.81 3.63 -15.87
CA ASP A 165 -1.96 4.41 -17.08
C ASP A 165 -3.45 4.67 -17.39
N GLN A 166 -3.73 5.85 -17.96
CA GLN A 166 -5.10 6.35 -18.11
C GLN A 166 -6.04 5.39 -18.86
N ASP A 167 -5.47 4.66 -19.83
CA ASP A 167 -6.21 3.80 -20.74
C ASP A 167 -6.58 2.43 -20.13
N VAL A 168 -6.08 2.09 -18.93
CA VAL A 168 -6.29 0.77 -18.32
C VAL A 168 -7.67 0.65 -17.69
N HIS A 169 -8.02 1.56 -16.78
CA HIS A 169 -9.31 1.54 -16.06
C HIS A 169 -10.31 2.58 -16.56
N ASN A 170 -9.87 3.52 -17.42
CA ASN A 170 -10.64 4.67 -17.90
C ASN A 170 -11.18 5.55 -16.76
N ASP A 171 -10.48 5.58 -15.63
CA ASP A 171 -10.82 6.46 -14.52
C ASP A 171 -10.70 7.93 -14.92
N PRO A 172 -11.60 8.80 -14.41
CA PRO A 172 -11.48 10.24 -14.63
C PRO A 172 -10.11 10.76 -14.18
N GLU A 173 -9.54 11.69 -14.95
CA GLU A 173 -8.21 12.27 -14.65
C GLU A 173 -8.11 12.82 -13.23
N GLU A 174 -9.17 13.46 -12.73
CA GLU A 174 -9.22 13.96 -11.35
C GLU A 174 -9.11 12.82 -10.32
N ALA A 175 -9.79 11.69 -10.54
CA ALA A 175 -9.69 10.54 -9.63
C ALA A 175 -8.27 9.97 -9.60
N ARG A 176 -7.67 9.78 -10.78
CA ARG A 176 -6.25 9.35 -10.91
C ARG A 176 -5.29 10.31 -10.21
N LEU A 177 -5.50 11.62 -10.37
CA LEU A 177 -4.68 12.63 -9.70
C LEU A 177 -4.83 12.57 -8.18
N GLN A 178 -6.04 12.36 -7.66
CA GLN A 178 -6.25 12.15 -6.22
C GLN A 178 -5.56 10.88 -5.73
N ALA A 179 -5.62 9.78 -6.49
CA ALA A 179 -4.92 8.55 -6.14
C ALA A 179 -3.41 8.78 -6.06
N LEU A 180 -2.80 9.39 -7.08
CA LEU A 180 -1.36 9.68 -7.12
C LEU A 180 -0.93 10.63 -6.00
N ARG A 181 -1.76 11.63 -5.66
CA ARG A 181 -1.52 12.52 -4.51
C ARG A 181 -1.55 11.78 -3.19
N MET A 182 -2.53 10.88 -2.98
CA MET A 182 -2.60 10.07 -1.77
C MET A 182 -1.41 9.09 -1.67
N GLY A 183 -1.03 8.46 -2.79
CA GLY A 183 0.18 7.65 -2.87
C GLY A 183 1.44 8.44 -2.50
N ALA A 184 1.59 9.66 -3.03
CA ALA A 184 2.71 10.54 -2.70
C ALA A 184 2.72 10.92 -1.21
N ASN A 185 1.56 11.16 -0.61
CA ASN A 185 1.48 11.38 0.84
C ASN A 185 1.95 10.16 1.63
N ILE A 186 1.49 8.96 1.29
CA ILE A 186 1.91 7.73 1.99
C ILE A 186 3.42 7.59 1.91
N VAL A 187 3.99 7.80 0.72
CA VAL A 187 5.44 7.75 0.50
C VAL A 187 6.15 8.80 1.34
N GLN A 188 5.73 10.07 1.26
CA GLN A 188 6.34 11.13 2.05
C GLN A 188 6.31 10.83 3.55
N TYR A 189 5.15 10.42 4.08
CA TYR A 189 4.98 10.01 5.46
C TYR A 189 5.99 8.93 5.87
N VAL A 190 6.25 7.94 5.02
CA VAL A 190 7.24 6.87 5.29
C VAL A 190 8.67 7.40 5.43
N PHE A 191 9.05 8.43 4.68
CA PHE A 191 10.40 8.99 4.71
C PHE A 191 10.59 10.13 5.73
N GLU A 192 9.53 10.58 6.40
CA GLU A 192 9.55 11.66 7.39
C GLU A 192 9.23 11.20 8.83
N GLN A 193 8.96 9.90 9.03
CA GLN A 193 8.73 9.26 10.34
C GLN A 193 9.97 9.22 11.25
#